data_AF-A0A9D6MBV0-F1
#
_entry.id   AF-A0A9D6MBV0-F1
#
_cell.length_a   1.000
_cell.length_b   1.000
_cell.length_c   1.000
_cell.angle_alpha   90.00
_cell.angle_beta   90.00
_cell.angle_gamma   90.00
#
_symmetry.space_group_name_H-M   'P 1'
#
loop_
_entity.id
_entity.type
_entity.pdbx_description
1 polymer ?
#
loop_
_entity_poly.entity_id
_entity_poly.type
_entity_poly.pdbx_seq_one_letter_code
_entity_poly.pdbx_strand_id
1 'polypeptide(L)'
;MTDVVADTFSRRLSVMISRVRATVLSMMSQSDAFGQIAGGPAIGAVETIFSLRAAMAVTGALLSPITLIYARAIRRGTLSTAPAGKEVIVTE
;
A
#
# COMPACT_ATOMS: atom_id res chain seq x y z
N MET A 1 1.08 39.15 14.63
CA MET A 1 2.07 38.27 15.33
C MET A 1 1.54 36.85 15.53
N THR A 2 0.22 36.65 15.59
CA THR A 2 -0.45 35.33 15.66
C THR A 2 -0.36 34.51 14.36
N ASP A 3 -0.40 35.16 13.21
CA ASP A 3 -0.46 34.48 11.90
C ASP A 3 0.86 33.77 11.53
N VAL A 4 1.99 34.28 12.03
CA VAL A 4 3.33 33.68 11.84
C VAL A 4 3.46 32.37 12.63
N VAL A 5 2.90 32.34 13.84
CA VAL A 5 2.88 31.12 14.67
C VAL A 5 1.98 30.07 14.00
N ALA A 6 0.83 30.48 13.48
CA ALA A 6 -0.09 29.60 12.76
C ALA A 6 0.51 29.06 11.44
N ASP A 7 1.20 29.89 10.65
CA ASP A 7 1.89 29.46 9.41
C ASP A 7 3.05 28.49 9.73
N THR A 8 3.85 28.81 10.75
CA THR A 8 4.96 27.97 11.19
C THR A 8 4.46 26.61 11.66
N PHE A 9 3.37 26.58 12.44
CA PHE A 9 2.73 25.35 12.89
C PHE A 9 2.17 24.53 11.72
N SER A 10 1.49 25.18 10.76
CA SER A 10 0.92 24.55 9.57
C SER A 10 2.00 23.94 8.66
N ARG A 11 3.13 24.65 8.48
CA ARG A 11 4.32 24.12 7.79
C ARG A 11 4.92 22.92 8.49
N ARG A 12 4.98 22.92 9.83
CA ARG A 12 5.51 21.78 10.59
C ARG A 12 4.59 20.57 10.48
N LEU A 13 3.26 20.77 10.57
CA LEU A 13 2.28 19.70 10.43
C LEU A 13 2.31 19.09 9.02
N SER A 14 2.40 19.92 7.97
CA SER A 14 2.47 19.45 6.58
C SER A 14 3.76 18.69 6.28
N VAL A 15 4.91 19.12 6.84
CA VAL A 15 6.20 18.43 6.68
C VAL A 15 6.18 17.06 7.37
N MET A 16 5.54 16.94 8.55
CA MET A 16 5.42 15.66 9.26
C MET A 16 4.54 14.67 8.48
N ILE A 17 3.36 15.10 8.00
CA ILE A 17 2.49 14.27 7.15
C ILE A 17 3.22 13.84 5.86
N SER A 18 4.01 14.73 5.26
CA SER A 18 4.72 14.47 4.01
C SER A 18 5.86 13.45 4.19
N ARG A 19 6.57 13.49 5.33
CA ARG A 19 7.63 12.53 5.65
C ARG A 19 7.10 11.11 5.77
N VAL A 20 5.96 10.92 6.45
CA VAL A 20 5.33 9.60 6.59
C VAL A 20 4.94 9.05 5.21
N ARG A 21 4.31 9.86 4.36
CA ARG A 21 3.97 9.46 2.98
C ARG A 21 5.19 9.08 2.16
N ALA A 22 6.27 9.85 2.26
CA ALA A 22 7.51 9.55 1.54
C ALA A 22 8.14 8.22 2.00
N THR A 23 8.16 7.93 3.31
CA THR A 23 8.67 6.66 3.82
C THR A 23 7.83 5.48 3.35
N VAL A 24 6.49 5.56 3.46
CA VAL A 24 5.60 4.50 2.99
C VAL A 24 5.77 4.26 1.50
N LEU A 25 5.83 5.34 0.70
CA LEU A 25 6.02 5.23 -0.74
C LEU A 25 7.40 4.63 -1.09
N SER A 26 8.45 4.98 -0.34
CA SER A 26 9.77 4.38 -0.50
C SER A 26 9.78 2.89 -0.16
N MET A 27 9.15 2.49 0.95
CA MET A 27 9.06 1.07 1.31
C MET A 27 8.27 0.28 0.26
N MET A 28 7.19 0.87 -0.28
CA MET A 28 6.42 0.29 -1.37
C MET A 28 7.27 0.13 -2.64
N SER A 29 8.00 1.17 -3.04
CA SER A 29 8.88 1.15 -4.22
C SER A 29 10.04 0.16 -4.08
N GLN A 30 10.65 0.06 -2.90
CA GLN A 30 11.70 -0.92 -2.64
C GLN A 30 11.18 -2.35 -2.71
N SER A 31 9.97 -2.59 -2.18
CA SER A 31 9.33 -3.91 -2.27
C SER A 31 9.03 -4.29 -3.71
N ASP A 32 8.56 -3.33 -4.52
CA ASP A 32 8.33 -3.52 -5.96
C ASP A 32 9.64 -3.80 -6.72
N ALA A 33 10.66 -2.97 -6.51
CA ALA A 33 11.97 -3.15 -7.14
C ALA A 33 12.59 -4.52 -6.79
N PHE A 34 12.48 -4.95 -5.54
CA PHE A 34 12.93 -6.29 -5.12
C PHE A 34 12.17 -7.39 -5.86
N GLY A 35 10.84 -7.27 -5.96
CA GLY A 35 10.00 -8.21 -6.70
C GLY A 35 10.35 -8.28 -8.19
N GLN A 36 10.67 -7.15 -8.82
CA GLN A 36 11.06 -7.11 -10.23
C GLN A 36 12.44 -7.73 -10.48
N ILE A 37 13.43 -7.39 -9.64
CA ILE A 37 14.81 -7.89 -9.76
C ILE A 37 14.88 -9.40 -9.51
N ALA A 38 14.13 -9.90 -8.52
CA ALA A 38 14.12 -11.32 -8.20
C ALA A 38 13.15 -12.10 -9.13
N GLY A 39 11.91 -11.62 -9.26
CA GLY A 39 10.82 -12.35 -9.89
C GLY A 39 10.95 -12.46 -11.41
N GLY A 40 11.35 -11.39 -12.10
CA GLY A 40 11.47 -11.40 -13.57
C GLY A 40 12.45 -12.46 -14.07
N PRO A 41 13.74 -12.40 -13.67
CA PRO A 41 14.73 -13.41 -14.03
C PRO A 41 14.38 -14.82 -13.54
N ALA A 42 13.83 -14.97 -12.33
CA ALA A 42 13.45 -16.28 -11.81
C ALA A 42 12.35 -16.94 -12.65
N ILE A 43 11.30 -16.19 -13.01
CA ILE A 43 10.22 -16.70 -13.86
C ILE A 43 10.73 -16.95 -15.29
N GLY A 44 11.58 -16.08 -15.84
CA GLY A 44 12.22 -16.29 -17.14
C GLY A 44 13.11 -17.55 -17.19
N ALA A 45 13.79 -17.89 -16.09
CA ALA A 45 14.52 -19.15 -15.98
C ALA A 45 13.57 -20.36 -15.98
N VAL A 46 12.42 -20.26 -15.29
CA VAL A 46 11.39 -21.32 -15.33
C VAL A 46 10.83 -21.51 -16.75
N GLU A 47 10.58 -20.41 -17.46
CA GLU A 47 10.15 -20.45 -18.87
C GLU A 47 11.17 -21.18 -19.75
N THR A 48 12.46 -20.85 -19.59
CA THR A 48 13.55 -21.38 -20.38
C THR A 48 13.83 -22.86 -20.10
N ILE A 49 13.79 -23.28 -18.83
CA ILE A 49 14.16 -24.64 -18.41
C ILE A 49 13.00 -25.63 -18.56
N PHE A 50 11.77 -25.21 -18.23
CA PHE A 50 10.62 -26.12 -18.18
C PHE A 50 9.69 -25.91 -19.37
N SER A 51 9.00 -24.78 -19.42
CA SER A 51 8.13 -24.35 -20.52
C SER A 51 7.40 -23.05 -20.17
N LEU A 52 6.85 -22.38 -21.19
CA LEU A 52 5.93 -21.25 -21.03
C LEU A 52 4.70 -21.59 -20.18
N ARG A 53 4.11 -22.79 -20.34
CA ARG A 53 2.94 -23.21 -19.56
C ARG A 53 3.27 -23.32 -18.06
N ALA A 54 4.44 -23.86 -17.73
CA ALA A 54 4.91 -23.93 -16.35
C ALA A 54 5.13 -22.52 -15.76
N ALA A 55 5.74 -21.61 -16.52
CA ALA A 55 5.95 -20.22 -16.09
C ALA A 55 4.64 -19.47 -15.80
N MET A 56 3.61 -19.68 -16.63
CA MET A 56 2.28 -19.11 -16.42
C MET A 56 1.60 -19.65 -15.15
N ALA A 57 1.70 -20.96 -14.92
CA ALA A 57 1.17 -21.58 -13.70
C ALA A 57 1.88 -21.06 -12.44
N VAL A 58 3.21 -20.93 -12.49
CA VAL A 58 4.02 -20.38 -11.40
C VAL A 58 3.66 -18.92 -11.12
N THR A 59 3.54 -18.09 -12.16
CA THR A 59 3.11 -16.68 -12.02
C THR A 59 1.73 -16.57 -11.39
N GLY A 60 0.77 -17.40 -11.84
CA GLY A 60 -0.57 -17.46 -11.26
C GLY A 60 -0.55 -17.89 -9.78
N ALA A 61 0.28 -18.88 -9.43
CA ALA A 61 0.45 -19.30 -8.04
C ALA A 61 1.06 -18.21 -7.16
N LEU A 62 2.07 -17.49 -7.65
CA LEU A 62 2.69 -16.33 -6.98
C LEU A 62 1.69 -15.19 -6.72
N LEU A 63 0.73 -14.98 -7.61
CA LEU A 63 -0.34 -13.98 -7.42
C LEU A 63 -1.46 -14.46 -6.48
N SER A 64 -1.68 -15.77 -6.33
CA SER A 64 -2.79 -16.32 -5.54
C SER A 64 -2.92 -15.83 -4.07
N PRO A 65 -1.84 -15.55 -3.30
CA PRO A 65 -2.03 -15.07 -1.93
C PRO A 65 -2.69 -13.69 -1.85
N ILE A 66 -2.43 -12.77 -2.81
CA ILE A 66 -3.05 -11.43 -2.78
C ILE A 66 -4.56 -11.53 -3.00
N THR A 67 -4.98 -12.40 -3.91
CA THR A 67 -6.41 -12.61 -4.22
C THR A 67 -7.13 -13.28 -3.06
N LEU A 68 -6.48 -14.23 -2.38
CA LEU A 68 -7.00 -14.88 -1.18
C LEU A 68 -7.21 -13.89 -0.02
N ILE A 69 -6.20 -13.04 0.25
CA ILE A 69 -6.29 -12.03 1.31
C ILE A 69 -7.36 -11.00 0.98
N TYR A 70 -7.39 -10.51 -0.26
CA TYR A 70 -8.40 -9.55 -0.72
C TYR A 70 -9.82 -10.11 -0.61
N ALA A 71 -10.04 -11.35 -1.06
CA ALA A 71 -11.32 -12.03 -0.91
C ALA A 71 -11.71 -12.20 0.58
N ARG A 72 -10.75 -12.49 1.46
CA ARG A 72 -10.99 -12.54 2.90
C ARG A 72 -11.34 -11.17 3.49
N ALA A 73 -10.72 -10.09 3.03
CA ALA A 73 -11.03 -8.73 3.47
C ALA A 73 -12.46 -8.33 3.10
N ILE A 74 -12.90 -8.62 1.86
CA ILE A 74 -14.28 -8.39 1.43
C ILE A 74 -15.27 -9.16 2.32
N ARG A 75 -14.99 -10.45 2.58
CA ARG A 75 -15.85 -11.29 3.43
C ARG A 75 -15.94 -10.82 4.89
N ARG A 76 -14.97 -10.05 5.36
CA ARG A 76 -14.94 -9.51 6.74
C ARG A 76 -15.66 -8.16 6.89
N GLY A 77 -16.21 -7.59 5.82
CA GLY A 77 -17.01 -6.37 5.90
C GLY A 77 -16.23 -5.12 6.34
N THR A 78 -14.90 -5.11 6.22
CA THR A 78 -14.03 -3.98 6.62
C THR A 78 -14.19 -2.70 5.76
N LEU A 79 -15.26 -2.58 4.99
CA LEU A 79 -15.69 -1.34 4.34
C LEU A 79 -16.67 -0.53 5.20
N SER A 80 -16.78 -0.84 6.50
CA SER A 80 -17.54 -0.01 7.44
C SER A 80 -17.02 1.42 7.37
N THR A 81 -17.89 2.25 6.81
CA THR A 81 -17.61 3.54 6.23
C THR A 81 -17.62 4.60 7.32
N ALA A 82 -16.70 5.56 7.21
CA ALA A 82 -16.62 6.84 7.94
C ALA A 82 -16.34 6.79 9.46
N PRO A 83 -15.52 7.72 9.98
CA PRO A 83 -15.60 8.05 11.40
C PRO A 83 -17.03 8.53 11.64
N ALA A 84 -17.74 7.87 12.56
CA ALA A 84 -18.94 8.44 13.14
C ALA A 84 -18.56 9.83 13.62
N GLY A 85 -19.04 10.84 12.90
CA GLY A 85 -19.06 12.20 13.36
C GLY A 85 -19.77 12.16 14.70
N LYS A 86 -18.99 12.18 15.78
CA LYS A 86 -19.39 12.95 16.93
C LYS A 86 -19.25 14.39 16.48
N GLU A 87 -20.27 14.83 15.73
CA GLU A 87 -20.82 16.15 15.96
C GLU A 87 -21.12 16.17 17.45
N VAL A 88 -20.11 16.57 18.23
CA VAL A 88 -20.30 17.10 19.56
C VAL A 88 -21.11 18.34 19.27
N ILE A 89 -22.43 18.12 19.28
CA ILE A 89 -23.43 19.13 19.42
C ILE A 89 -22.92 20.03 20.54
N VAL A 90 -22.44 21.20 20.13
CA VAL A 90 -22.27 22.35 21.00
C VAL A 90 -23.68 22.70 21.47
N THR A 91 -24.02 22.12 22.60
CA THR A 91 -25.16 22.43 23.47
C THR A 91 -24.57 22.06 24.83
N GLU A 92 -24.10 22.98 25.66
CA GLU A 92 -24.42 24.41 25.85
C GLU A 92 -23.15 25.21 26.17
#